data_AF-A0A059LA78-F1
#
_entry.id   AF-A0A059LA78-F1
#
_cell.length_a   1.000
_cell.length_b   1.000
_cell.length_c   1.000
_cell.angle_alpha   90.00
_cell.angle_beta   90.00
_cell.angle_gamma   90.00
#
_symmetry.space_group_name_H-M   'P 1'
#
loop_
_entity.id
_entity.type
_entity.pdbx_description
1 polymer ?
#
loop_
_entity_poly.entity_id
_entity_poly.type
_entity_poly.pdbx_seq_one_letter_code
_entity_poly.pdbx_strand_id
1 'polypeptide(L)'
;MRFLTALLKSGAGEGRAAGKGESSAYAPTAAQTRFVLGWAFKDAAEQGATLGSLALLRALVKRRALVPEVYDVMQEVQVMAIRTLDAQARGEASAALLEFLLHFPLGERRLRQHRDLLLANLAYPHEHGRLAVLDALLSLAKAFPQPVLDDWAEALVVALLPRAVGDE
;
A
#
# COMPACT_ATOMS: atom_id res chain seq x y z
N MET A 1 22.16 -11.65 -0.47
CA MET A 1 20.94 -12.22 0.18
C MET A 1 21.25 -13.54 0.91
N ARG A 2 22.26 -13.60 1.79
CA ARG A 2 22.64 -14.82 2.54
C ARG A 2 22.79 -14.61 4.06
N PHE A 3 22.35 -13.47 4.58
CA PHE A 3 22.55 -13.10 5.99
C PHE A 3 21.33 -13.35 6.90
N LEU A 4 20.15 -13.72 6.37
CA LEU A 4 18.94 -13.92 7.18
C LEU A 4 18.65 -15.38 7.55
N THR A 5 19.41 -16.35 7.03
CA THR A 5 19.15 -17.78 7.30
C THR A 5 19.87 -18.31 8.55
N ALA A 6 20.81 -17.54 9.12
CA ALA A 6 21.60 -17.96 10.28
C ALA A 6 20.94 -17.67 11.64
N LEU A 7 19.94 -16.80 11.69
CA LEU A 7 19.32 -16.34 12.95
C LEU A 7 18.11 -17.18 13.40
N LEU A 8 17.65 -18.13 12.59
CA LEU A 8 16.48 -18.97 12.89
C LEU A 8 16.82 -20.35 13.48
N LYS A 9 18.10 -20.66 13.74
CA LYS A 9 18.53 -21.98 14.23
C LYS A 9 19.20 -22.01 15.61
N SER A 10 19.31 -20.87 16.30
CA SER A 10 20.05 -20.77 17.58
C SER A 10 19.17 -20.60 18.83
N GLY A 11 17.84 -20.66 18.72
CA GLY A 11 16.92 -20.45 19.84
C GLY A 11 16.19 -21.70 20.29
N ALA A 12 16.89 -22.81 20.53
CA ALA A 12 16.33 -24.00 21.17
C ALA A 12 16.99 -24.18 22.55
N GLY A 13 16.22 -23.95 23.61
CA GLY A 13 16.69 -24.07 25.00
C GLY A 13 15.70 -23.52 26.03
N GLU A 14 14.74 -24.38 26.41
CA GLU A 14 14.04 -24.57 27.70
C GLU A 14 13.95 -23.46 28.77
N GLY A 15 12.74 -23.27 29.32
CA GLY A 15 12.56 -23.22 30.79
C GLY A 15 11.67 -22.12 31.41
N ARG A 16 10.42 -22.50 31.72
CA ARG A 16 9.62 -22.14 32.94
C ARG A 16 8.89 -20.78 33.07
N ALA A 17 7.57 -20.89 32.89
CA ALA A 17 6.46 -20.48 33.78
C ALA A 17 6.37 -19.05 34.35
N ALA A 18 5.39 -18.29 33.87
CA ALA A 18 4.45 -17.48 34.69
C ALA A 18 3.30 -16.97 33.81
N GLY A 19 2.06 -17.15 34.26
CA GLY A 19 0.86 -16.91 33.47
C GLY A 19 0.51 -15.43 33.23
N LYS A 20 0.07 -15.14 32.00
CA LYS A 20 -1.07 -14.27 31.69
C LYS A 20 -1.48 -14.59 30.26
N GLY A 21 -2.79 -14.78 30.02
CA GLY A 21 -3.35 -15.31 28.77
C GLY A 21 -2.75 -14.69 27.52
N GLU A 22 -1.85 -15.43 26.88
CA GLU A 22 -1.42 -15.19 25.52
C GLU A 22 -2.57 -15.65 24.62
N SER A 23 -3.26 -14.70 24.00
CA SER A 23 -4.08 -15.00 22.83
C SER A 23 -3.16 -15.68 21.82
N SER A 24 -3.29 -17.00 21.69
CA SER A 24 -2.59 -17.79 20.69
C SER A 24 -2.73 -17.06 19.37
N ALA A 25 -1.61 -16.55 18.85
CA ALA A 25 -1.59 -15.68 17.69
C ALA A 25 -2.12 -16.47 16.48
N TYR A 26 -3.44 -16.39 16.27
CA TYR A 26 -4.11 -17.09 15.21
C TYR A 26 -3.53 -16.63 13.87
N ALA A 27 -2.80 -17.53 13.21
CA ALA A 27 -2.30 -17.35 11.86
C ALA A 27 -3.32 -18.00 10.92
N PRO A 28 -4.19 -17.23 10.25
CA PRO A 28 -5.16 -17.78 9.31
C PRO A 28 -4.43 -18.56 8.20
N THR A 29 -5.00 -19.70 7.82
CA THR A 29 -4.48 -20.47 6.68
C THR A 29 -4.56 -19.67 5.38
N ALA A 30 -3.78 -20.06 4.36
CA ALA A 30 -3.79 -19.39 3.06
C ALA A 30 -5.21 -19.35 2.43
N ALA A 31 -6.01 -20.40 2.61
CA ALA A 31 -7.40 -20.45 2.16
C ALA A 31 -8.31 -19.47 2.91
N GLN A 32 -8.17 -19.37 4.24
CA GLN A 32 -8.91 -18.40 5.05
C GLN A 32 -8.52 -16.96 4.70
N THR A 33 -7.23 -16.71 4.50
CA THR A 33 -6.73 -15.41 4.04
C THR A 33 -7.31 -15.08 2.67
N ARG A 34 -7.29 -16.00 1.70
CA ARG A 34 -7.91 -15.82 0.39
C ARG A 34 -9.41 -15.57 0.46
N PHE A 35 -10.13 -16.26 1.33
CA PHE A 35 -11.58 -16.05 1.49
C PHE A 35 -11.89 -14.67 2.06
N VAL A 36 -11.21 -14.28 3.13
CA VAL A 36 -11.38 -12.97 3.77
C VAL A 36 -10.96 -11.85 2.82
N LEU A 37 -9.86 -12.05 2.10
CA LEU A 37 -9.43 -11.18 1.03
C LEU A 37 -10.53 -11.06 -0.04
N GLY A 38 -10.96 -12.17 -0.64
CA GLY A 38 -12.01 -12.17 -1.65
C GLY A 38 -13.31 -11.48 -1.19
N TRP A 39 -13.71 -11.65 0.07
CA TRP A 39 -14.86 -10.95 0.64
C TRP A 39 -14.61 -9.44 0.81
N ALA A 40 -13.51 -9.05 1.46
CA ALA A 40 -13.15 -7.64 1.64
C ALA A 40 -12.92 -6.92 0.30
N PHE A 41 -12.46 -7.66 -0.70
CA PHE A 41 -12.20 -7.19 -2.06
C PHE A 41 -13.47 -7.05 -2.88
N LYS A 42 -14.40 -8.00 -2.77
CA LYS A 42 -15.73 -7.88 -3.37
C LYS A 42 -16.48 -6.68 -2.79
N ASP A 43 -16.40 -6.49 -1.47
CA ASP A 43 -16.96 -5.32 -0.79
C ASP A 43 -16.32 -4.00 -1.30
N ALA A 44 -14.99 -3.98 -1.41
CA ALA A 44 -14.26 -2.82 -1.92
C ALA A 44 -14.64 -2.43 -3.37
N ALA A 45 -14.78 -3.43 -4.24
CA ALA A 45 -15.11 -3.22 -5.65
C ALA A 45 -16.59 -2.87 -5.89
N GLU A 46 -17.52 -3.43 -5.10
CA GLU A 46 -18.97 -3.27 -5.33
C GLU A 46 -19.58 -2.07 -4.57
N GLN A 47 -19.07 -1.74 -3.38
CA GLN A 47 -19.70 -0.74 -2.48
C GLN A 47 -18.79 0.45 -2.16
N GLY A 48 -17.54 0.43 -2.63
CA GLY A 48 -16.48 1.31 -2.14
C GLY A 48 -15.97 0.80 -0.79
N ALA A 49 -14.68 0.49 -0.69
CA ALA A 49 -14.13 -0.18 0.49
C ALA A 49 -14.48 0.53 1.79
N THR A 50 -15.18 -0.18 2.66
CA THR A 50 -15.48 0.30 4.01
C THR A 50 -14.18 0.51 4.80
N LEU A 51 -14.17 1.43 5.76
CA LEU A 51 -12.99 1.69 6.60
C LEU A 51 -12.40 0.41 7.23
N GLY A 52 -13.27 -0.51 7.66
CA GLY A 52 -12.87 -1.80 8.22
C GLY A 52 -12.16 -2.71 7.22
N SER A 53 -12.63 -2.76 5.97
CA SER A 53 -12.00 -3.53 4.91
C SER A 53 -10.61 -2.99 4.53
N LEU A 54 -10.44 -1.65 4.52
CA LEU A 54 -9.14 -1.00 4.28
C LEU A 54 -8.16 -1.26 5.42
N ALA A 55 -8.61 -1.16 6.67
CA ALA A 55 -7.78 -1.46 7.83
C ALA A 55 -7.31 -2.93 7.83
N LEU A 56 -8.20 -3.85 7.46
CA LEU A 56 -7.87 -5.27 7.31
C LEU A 56 -6.87 -5.50 6.18
N LEU A 57 -7.08 -4.88 5.02
CA LEU A 57 -6.16 -4.98 3.89
C LEU A 57 -4.77 -4.45 4.28
N ARG A 58 -4.70 -3.30 4.92
CA ARG A 58 -3.45 -2.74 5.43
C ARG A 58 -2.75 -3.70 6.38
N ALA A 59 -3.47 -4.32 7.31
CA ALA A 59 -2.90 -5.32 8.21
C ALA A 59 -2.31 -6.53 7.45
N LEU A 60 -2.93 -6.95 6.35
CA LEU A 60 -2.43 -8.04 5.50
C LEU A 60 -1.22 -7.62 4.66
N VAL A 61 -1.21 -6.39 4.16
CA VAL A 61 -0.06 -5.78 3.47
C VAL A 61 1.13 -5.70 4.44
N LYS A 62 0.94 -5.24 5.68
CA LYS A 62 2.00 -5.24 6.72
C LYS A 62 2.57 -6.62 6.98
N ARG A 63 1.72 -7.66 6.94
CA ARG A 63 2.12 -9.07 7.13
C ARG A 63 2.75 -9.69 5.87
N ARG A 64 2.86 -8.93 4.77
CA ARG A 64 3.47 -9.36 3.49
C ARG A 64 2.85 -10.65 2.94
N ALA A 65 1.52 -10.74 2.95
CA ALA A 65 0.83 -11.85 2.32
C ALA A 65 1.02 -11.79 0.79
N LEU A 66 1.95 -12.59 0.26
CA LEU A 66 2.30 -12.64 -1.18
C LEU A 66 1.28 -13.48 -1.97
N VAL A 67 0.05 -12.99 -2.07
CA VAL A 67 -1.04 -13.63 -2.83
C VAL A 67 -1.37 -12.74 -4.04
N PRO A 68 -1.54 -13.28 -5.27
CA PRO A 68 -1.79 -12.51 -6.48
C PRO A 68 -2.96 -11.53 -6.36
N GLU A 69 -3.99 -11.89 -5.60
CA GLU A 69 -5.21 -11.12 -5.37
C GLU A 69 -4.92 -9.76 -4.71
N VAL A 70 -3.84 -9.66 -3.91
CA VAL A 70 -3.42 -8.38 -3.33
C VAL A 70 -3.02 -7.39 -4.43
N TYR A 71 -2.32 -7.84 -5.47
CA TYR A 71 -1.84 -6.94 -6.50
C TYR A 71 -2.97 -6.36 -7.36
N ASP A 72 -4.02 -7.13 -7.59
CA ASP A 72 -5.17 -6.67 -8.37
C ASP A 72 -5.95 -5.60 -7.59
N VAL A 73 -6.10 -5.80 -6.28
CA VAL A 73 -6.84 -4.86 -5.42
C VAL A 73 -6.08 -3.58 -5.15
N MET A 74 -4.76 -3.63 -5.07
CA MET A 74 -3.99 -2.41 -4.78
C MET A 74 -4.14 -1.34 -5.87
N GLN A 75 -4.59 -1.71 -7.08
CA GLN A 75 -4.99 -0.72 -8.09
C GLN A 75 -6.28 0.02 -7.67
N GLU A 76 -7.29 -0.69 -7.19
CA GLU A 76 -8.53 -0.08 -6.68
C GLU A 76 -8.29 0.76 -5.43
N VAL A 77 -7.45 0.28 -4.51
CA VAL A 77 -7.04 1.04 -3.33
C VAL A 77 -6.36 2.36 -3.72
N GLN A 78 -5.54 2.36 -4.77
CA GLN A 78 -4.94 3.58 -5.27
C GLN A 78 -6.00 4.57 -5.78
N VAL A 79 -7.01 4.10 -6.49
CA VAL A 79 -8.13 4.95 -6.94
C VAL A 79 -8.86 5.52 -5.72
N MET A 80 -9.12 4.70 -4.70
CA MET A 80 -9.76 5.15 -3.47
C MET A 80 -8.94 6.18 -2.69
N ALA A 81 -7.62 6.00 -2.60
CA ALA A 81 -6.71 6.94 -1.94
C ALA A 81 -6.76 8.36 -2.56
N ILE A 82 -7.24 8.46 -3.80
CA ILE A 82 -7.34 9.74 -4.53
C ILE A 82 -8.78 10.26 -4.52
N ARG A 83 -9.75 9.40 -4.81
CA ARG A 83 -11.12 9.81 -5.16
C ARG A 83 -12.08 9.87 -3.98
N THR A 84 -11.78 9.18 -2.87
CA THR A 84 -12.72 9.17 -1.73
C THR A 84 -12.78 10.53 -1.02
N LEU A 85 -14.00 10.95 -0.69
CA LEU A 85 -14.26 12.17 0.08
C LEU A 85 -14.14 11.93 1.60
N ASP A 86 -14.26 10.69 2.05
CA ASP A 86 -14.06 10.33 3.45
C ASP A 86 -12.57 10.39 3.79
N ALA A 87 -12.20 11.34 4.65
CA ALA A 87 -10.82 11.54 5.07
C ALA A 87 -10.22 10.33 5.80
N GLN A 88 -11.01 9.57 6.57
CA GLN A 88 -10.52 8.38 7.27
C GLN A 88 -10.22 7.26 6.28
N ALA A 89 -11.18 6.98 5.39
CA ALA A 89 -10.98 5.99 4.33
C ALA A 89 -9.81 6.36 3.42
N ARG A 90 -9.67 7.65 3.08
CA ARG A 90 -8.55 8.15 2.28
C ARG A 90 -7.20 7.92 2.97
N GLY A 91 -7.13 8.20 4.26
CA GLY A 91 -5.93 8.00 5.07
C GLY A 91 -5.51 6.52 5.11
N GLU A 92 -6.45 5.62 5.35
CA GLU A 92 -6.16 4.18 5.38
C GLU A 92 -5.79 3.63 3.99
N ALA A 93 -6.48 4.04 2.93
CA ALA A 93 -6.14 3.66 1.56
C ALA A 93 -4.74 4.16 1.15
N SER A 94 -4.41 5.42 1.48
CA SER A 94 -3.09 6.00 1.19
C SER A 94 -1.98 5.29 1.96
N ALA A 95 -2.21 4.97 3.24
CA ALA A 95 -1.25 4.24 4.05
C ALA A 95 -1.03 2.80 3.53
N ALA A 96 -2.11 2.10 3.16
CA ALA A 96 -2.03 0.78 2.56
C ALA A 96 -1.26 0.80 1.23
N LEU A 97 -1.52 1.80 0.37
CA LEU A 97 -0.80 1.99 -0.88
C LEU A 97 0.70 2.21 -0.65
N LEU A 98 1.06 3.09 0.28
CA LEU A 98 2.46 3.39 0.59
C LEU A 98 3.19 2.14 1.10
N GLU A 99 2.59 1.42 2.05
CA GLU A 99 3.16 0.18 2.60
C GLU A 99 3.34 -0.89 1.52
N PHE A 100 2.38 -1.02 0.60
CA PHE A 100 2.48 -1.93 -0.54
C PHE A 100 3.65 -1.56 -1.46
N LEU A 101 3.72 -0.28 -1.88
CA LEU A 101 4.75 0.19 -2.81
C LEU A 101 6.18 0.08 -2.24
N LEU A 102 6.34 0.19 -0.92
CA LEU A 102 7.64 0.11 -0.24
C LEU A 102 8.10 -1.31 0.09
N HIS A 103 7.17 -2.24 0.33
CA HIS A 103 7.52 -3.53 0.95
C HIS A 103 7.14 -4.75 0.12
N PHE A 104 6.26 -4.61 -0.89
CA PHE A 104 5.96 -5.72 -1.77
C PHE A 104 7.00 -5.87 -2.88
N PRO A 105 7.34 -7.11 -3.28
CA PRO A 105 8.22 -7.35 -4.41
C PRO A 105 7.49 -6.99 -5.72
N LEU A 106 7.63 -5.73 -6.13
CA LEU A 106 7.06 -5.23 -7.37
C LEU A 106 8.09 -5.30 -8.49
N GLY A 107 7.70 -5.89 -9.63
CA GLY A 107 8.46 -5.73 -10.85
C GLY A 107 8.39 -4.29 -11.36
N GLU A 108 9.42 -3.83 -12.05
CA GLU A 108 9.52 -2.44 -12.50
C GLU A 108 8.30 -1.97 -13.31
N ARG A 109 7.75 -2.84 -14.16
CA ARG A 109 6.54 -2.53 -14.95
C ARG A 109 5.37 -2.17 -14.06
N ARG A 110 5.14 -2.91 -12.98
CA ARG A 110 4.00 -2.69 -12.07
C ARG A 110 4.23 -1.45 -11.22
N LEU A 111 5.47 -1.23 -10.76
CA LEU A 111 5.85 -0.01 -10.06
C LEU A 111 5.65 1.24 -10.95
N ARG A 112 6.04 1.18 -12.23
CA ARG A 112 5.77 2.25 -13.22
C ARG A 112 4.27 2.47 -13.45
N GLN A 113 3.45 1.41 -13.51
CA GLN A 113 2.00 1.55 -13.65
C GLN A 113 1.39 2.36 -12.50
N HIS A 114 1.80 2.10 -11.25
CA HIS A 114 1.33 2.87 -10.11
C HIS A 114 1.75 4.34 -10.19
N ARG A 115 3.00 4.62 -10.58
CA ARG A 115 3.48 5.98 -10.85
C ARG A 115 2.63 6.68 -11.91
N ASP A 116 2.45 6.04 -13.06
CA ASP A 116 1.74 6.64 -14.19
C ASP A 116 0.28 6.93 -13.84
N LEU A 117 -0.35 6.08 -13.01
CA LEU A 117 -1.69 6.33 -12.49
C LEU A 117 -1.73 7.53 -11.52
N LEU A 118 -0.71 7.71 -10.65
CA LEU A 118 -0.60 8.93 -9.82
C LEU A 118 -0.48 10.17 -10.72
N LEU A 119 0.43 10.14 -11.68
CA LEU A 119 0.68 11.28 -12.57
C LEU A 119 -0.56 11.64 -13.41
N ALA A 120 -1.30 10.64 -13.89
CA ALA A 120 -2.56 10.86 -14.60
C ALA A 120 -3.61 11.57 -13.72
N ASN A 121 -3.68 11.23 -12.43
CA ASN A 121 -4.61 11.85 -11.50
C ASN A 121 -4.20 13.26 -11.04
N LEU A 122 -3.01 13.76 -11.39
CA LEU A 122 -2.69 15.19 -11.23
C LEU A 122 -3.59 16.09 -12.10
N ALA A 123 -4.23 15.53 -13.14
CA ALA A 123 -5.23 16.21 -13.98
C ALA A 123 -6.68 15.94 -13.51
N TYR A 124 -6.87 15.39 -12.30
CA TYR A 124 -8.21 15.08 -11.82
C TYR A 124 -9.07 16.36 -11.71
N PRO A 125 -10.36 16.33 -12.12
CA PRO A 125 -11.20 17.54 -12.19
C PRO A 125 -11.36 18.24 -10.84
N HIS A 126 -11.42 17.49 -9.75
CA HIS A 126 -11.65 18.03 -8.41
C HIS A 126 -10.35 18.31 -7.67
N GLU A 127 -10.26 19.49 -7.06
CA GLU A 127 -9.09 19.95 -6.29
C GLU A 127 -8.69 18.98 -5.19
N HIS A 128 -9.67 18.45 -4.43
CA HIS A 128 -9.39 17.49 -3.35
C HIS A 128 -8.61 16.27 -3.84
N GLY A 129 -8.88 15.80 -5.05
CA GLY A 129 -8.20 14.63 -5.62
C GLY A 129 -6.80 14.99 -6.08
N ARG A 130 -6.60 16.18 -6.65
CA ARG A 130 -5.26 16.67 -7.01
C ARG A 130 -4.37 16.84 -5.77
N LEU A 131 -4.91 17.41 -4.69
CA LEU A 131 -4.22 17.51 -3.41
C LEU A 131 -3.86 16.13 -2.85
N ALA A 132 -4.79 15.17 -2.87
CA ALA A 132 -4.53 13.81 -2.42
C ALA A 132 -3.40 13.13 -3.22
N VAL A 133 -3.31 13.37 -4.53
CA VAL A 133 -2.20 12.86 -5.36
C VAL A 133 -0.88 13.51 -4.98
N LEU A 134 -0.86 14.83 -4.76
CA LEU A 134 0.36 15.54 -4.34
C LEU A 134 0.85 15.05 -2.98
N ASP A 135 -0.05 14.84 -2.01
CA ASP A 135 0.27 14.27 -0.71
C ASP A 135 0.85 12.86 -0.82
N ALA A 136 0.27 12.02 -1.69
CA ALA A 136 0.77 10.67 -1.96
C ALA A 136 2.18 10.71 -2.60
N LEU A 137 2.39 11.56 -3.61
CA LEU A 137 3.69 11.74 -4.26
C LEU A 137 4.75 12.26 -3.28
N LEU A 138 4.40 13.22 -2.42
CA LEU A 138 5.29 13.73 -1.39
C LEU A 138 5.66 12.65 -0.37
N SER A 139 4.69 11.82 0.03
CA SER A 139 4.93 10.70 0.94
C SER A 139 5.86 9.65 0.33
N LEU A 140 5.69 9.36 -0.97
CA LEU A 140 6.57 8.47 -1.72
C LEU A 140 7.98 9.05 -1.85
N ALA A 141 8.10 10.34 -2.20
CA ALA A 141 9.39 11.04 -2.30
C ALA A 141 10.20 11.00 -0.99
N LYS A 142 9.52 11.01 0.16
CA LYS A 142 10.16 10.89 1.48
C LYS A 142 10.57 9.47 1.86
N ALA A 143 9.91 8.46 1.31
CA ALA A 143 10.05 7.07 1.76
C ALA A 143 10.80 6.17 0.76
N PHE A 144 10.82 6.52 -0.53
CA PHE A 144 11.42 5.70 -1.57
C PHE A 144 12.96 5.77 -1.54
N PRO A 145 13.65 4.66 -1.90
CA PRO A 145 15.09 4.70 -2.13
C PRO A 145 15.46 5.64 -3.28
N GLN A 146 16.59 6.35 -3.14
CA GLN A 146 17.08 7.31 -4.13
C GLN A 146 17.13 6.79 -5.58
N PRO A 147 17.60 5.56 -5.87
CA PRO A 147 17.64 5.08 -7.26
C PRO A 147 16.27 5.03 -7.93
N VAL A 148 15.22 4.71 -7.17
CA VAL A 148 13.84 4.68 -7.70
C VAL A 148 13.34 6.10 -7.97
N LEU A 149 13.74 7.06 -7.13
CA LEU A 149 13.40 8.47 -7.33
C LEU A 149 14.11 9.06 -8.54
N ASP A 150 15.38 8.70 -8.76
CA ASP A 150 16.15 9.11 -9.93
C ASP A 150 15.48 8.63 -11.23
N ASP A 151 15.02 7.37 -11.26
CA ASP A 151 14.25 6.80 -12.38
C ASP A 151 12.90 7.50 -12.62
N TRP A 152 12.33 8.13 -11.58
CA TRP A 152 11.04 8.81 -11.64
C TRP A 152 11.18 10.31 -11.86
N ALA A 153 12.38 10.88 -11.68
CA ALA A 153 12.61 12.32 -11.60
C ALA A 153 12.13 13.06 -12.85
N GLU A 154 12.52 12.58 -14.04
CA GLU A 154 12.11 13.21 -15.31
C GLU A 154 10.59 13.25 -15.46
N ALA A 155 9.91 12.12 -15.21
CA ALA A 155 8.47 12.02 -15.31
C ALA A 155 7.73 12.91 -14.29
N LEU A 156 8.26 12.99 -13.06
CA LEU A 156 7.71 13.85 -12.02
C LEU A 156 7.86 15.33 -12.39
N VAL A 157 9.03 15.76 -12.86
CA VAL A 157 9.26 17.14 -13.28
C VAL A 157 8.36 17.52 -14.45
N VAL A 158 8.26 16.68 -15.49
CA VAL A 158 7.39 16.93 -16.65
C VAL A 158 5.92 17.05 -16.24
N ALA A 159 5.48 16.23 -15.27
CA ALA A 159 4.10 16.26 -14.81
C ALA A 159 3.81 17.44 -13.86
N LEU A 160 4.76 17.83 -13.00
CA LEU A 160 4.53 18.85 -11.96
C LEU A 160 4.83 20.27 -12.44
N LEU A 161 5.83 20.47 -13.30
CA LEU A 161 6.28 21.81 -13.70
C LEU A 161 5.18 22.67 -14.35
N PRO A 162 4.35 22.16 -15.29
CA PRO A 162 3.29 22.98 -15.90
C PRO A 162 2.25 23.45 -14.87
N ARG A 163 2.08 22.71 -13.77
CA ARG A 163 1.14 23.04 -12.70
C ARG A 163 1.74 24.06 -11.73
N ALA A 164 3.04 23.95 -11.45
CA ALA A 164 3.75 24.93 -10.62
C ALA A 164 3.85 26.31 -11.30
N VAL A 165 3.89 26.35 -12.63
CA VAL A 165 3.96 27.60 -13.41
C VAL A 165 2.58 28.14 -13.78
N GLY A 166 1.58 27.27 -13.89
CA GLY A 166 0.23 27.62 -14.37
C GLY A 166 -0.77 28.05 -13.30
N ASP A 167 -0.40 28.04 -12.01
CA ASP A 167 -1.22 28.62 -10.94
C ASP A 167 -1.00 30.15 -10.91
N GLU A 168 -1.66 30.87 -11.82
CA GLU A 168 -2.00 32.31 -11.73
C GLU A 168 -3.52 32.48 -11.52
#